data_AF-A0A7S3J685-F1
#
_entry.id   AF-A0A7S3J685-F1
#
_cell.length_a   1.000
_cell.length_b   1.000
_cell.length_c   1.000
_cell.angle_alpha   90.00
_cell.angle_beta   90.00
_cell.angle_gamma   90.00
#
_symmetry.space_group_name_H-M   'P 1'
#
loop_
_entity.id
_entity.type
_entity.pdbx_description
1 polymer ?
#
loop_
_entity_poly.entity_id
_entity_poly.type
_entity_poly.pdbx_seq_one_letter_code
_entity_poly.pdbx_strand_id
1 'polypeptide(L)'
;MEEMPTFLVIDFFSSSDMDSLREVFREALLALRKDALAIVDGFGYRDDELCSVLGSYDGDVYNKLIAIVRKNPLNKSNTLPGYFEYIKPLRAKI
;
A
#
# COMPACT_ATOMS: atom_id res chain seq x y z
N MET A 1 7.57 4.71 18.55
CA MET A 1 8.70 3.73 18.48
C MET A 1 10.00 4.40 18.04
N GLU A 2 9.94 5.57 17.42
CA GLU A 2 11.11 6.39 17.01
C GLU A 2 11.93 6.90 18.20
N GLU A 3 11.29 7.18 19.34
CA GLU A 3 11.93 7.70 20.57
C GLU A 3 12.51 6.63 21.52
N MET A 4 12.41 5.33 21.18
CA MET A 4 12.93 4.25 22.04
C MET A 4 14.42 4.37 22.41
N PRO A 5 15.31 4.82 21.49
CA PRO A 5 16.72 5.08 21.82
C PRO A 5 16.89 6.19 22.87
N THR A 6 16.05 7.24 22.80
CA THR A 6 16.08 8.38 23.73
C THR A 6 15.85 7.93 25.17
N PHE A 7 14.89 7.02 25.40
CA PHE A 7 14.56 6.51 26.74
C PHE A 7 15.62 5.61 27.37
N LEU A 8 16.39 4.88 26.55
CA LEU A 8 17.52 4.07 27.00
C LEU A 8 18.72 4.95 27.37
N VAL A 9 18.96 6.04 26.64
CA VAL A 9 20.09 6.96 26.89
C VAL A 9 19.95 7.72 28.20
N ILE A 10 18.73 7.93 28.68
CA ILE A 10 18.43 8.62 29.94
C ILE A 10 18.25 7.66 31.14
N ASP A 11 18.59 6.37 30.98
CA ASP A 11 18.42 5.30 31.98
C ASP A 11 16.99 5.19 32.57
N PHE A 12 15.98 5.71 31.87
CA PHE A 12 14.60 5.68 32.34
C PHE A 12 13.95 4.30 32.18
N PHE A 13 14.38 3.55 31.15
CA PHE A 13 14.03 2.14 30.96
C PHE A 13 15.29 1.32 30.75
N SER A 14 15.30 0.08 31.26
CA SER A 14 16.31 -0.92 30.94
C SER A 14 16.02 -1.59 29.59
N SER A 15 17.00 -2.30 29.02
CA SER A 15 16.79 -3.09 27.81
C SER A 15 15.66 -4.13 27.96
N SER A 16 15.54 -4.77 29.13
CA SER A 16 14.46 -5.72 29.41
C SER A 16 13.08 -5.07 29.51
N ASP A 17 12.99 -3.83 30.02
CA ASP A 17 11.74 -3.07 30.02
C ASP A 17 11.31 -2.73 28.59
N MET A 18 12.27 -2.41 27.73
CA MET A 18 12.02 -2.12 26.32
C MET A 18 11.54 -3.35 25.54
N ASP A 19 12.12 -4.52 25.81
CA ASP A 19 11.67 -5.76 25.21
C ASP A 19 10.26 -6.13 25.68
N SER A 20 9.96 -5.96 26.97
CA SER A 20 8.62 -6.17 27.52
C SER A 20 7.59 -5.21 26.90
N LEU A 21 7.95 -3.93 26.73
CA LEU A 21 7.09 -2.94 26.09
C LEU A 21 6.83 -3.27 24.61
N ARG A 22 7.82 -3.81 23.90
CA ARG A 22 7.64 -4.28 22.53
C ARG A 22 6.65 -5.44 22.46
N GLU A 23 6.71 -6.37 23.40
CA GLU A 23 5.73 -7.47 23.44
C GLU A 23 4.31 -6.94 23.69
N VAL A 24 4.13 -6.07 24.69
CA VAL A 24 2.82 -5.44 24.96
C VAL A 24 2.30 -4.69 23.74
N PHE A 25 3.17 -3.97 23.03
CA PHE A 25 2.79 -3.28 21.80
C PHE A 25 2.33 -4.25 20.70
N ARG A 26 3.02 -5.38 20.52
CA ARG A 26 2.60 -6.40 19.55
C ARG A 26 1.27 -7.03 19.94
N GLU A 27 1.06 -7.32 21.22
CA GLU A 27 -0.22 -7.82 21.74
C GLU A 27 -1.36 -6.84 21.49
N ALA A 28 -1.12 -5.54 21.72
CA ALA A 28 -2.09 -4.49 21.44
C ALA A 28 -2.43 -4.40 19.94
N LEU A 29 -1.44 -4.53 19.04
CA LEU A 29 -1.69 -4.59 17.60
C LEU A 29 -2.51 -5.83 17.19
N LEU A 30 -2.27 -6.98 17.82
CA LEU A 30 -3.06 -8.19 17.59
C LEU A 30 -4.51 -8.04 18.08
N ALA A 31 -4.71 -7.34 19.19
CA ALA A 31 -6.05 -7.00 19.68
C ALA A 31 -6.77 -6.05 18.71
N LEU A 32 -6.11 -4.96 18.31
CA LEU A 32 -6.65 -3.96 17.38
C LEU A 32 -6.99 -4.54 16.00
N ARG A 33 -6.21 -5.53 15.52
CA ARG A 33 -6.38 -6.14 14.19
C ARG A 33 -7.82 -6.59 13.90
N LYS A 34 -8.55 -7.06 14.92
CA LYS A 34 -9.93 -7.56 14.77
C LYS A 34 -10.90 -6.46 14.34
N ASP A 35 -10.68 -5.24 14.81
CA ASP A 35 -11.55 -4.09 14.58
C ASP A 35 -10.99 -3.11 13.55
N ALA A 36 -9.76 -3.36 13.05
CA ALA A 36 -9.05 -2.45 12.16
C ALA A 36 -9.86 -2.04 10.91
N LEU A 37 -10.60 -2.99 10.31
CA LEU A 37 -11.45 -2.70 9.16
C LEU A 37 -12.62 -1.78 9.56
N ALA A 38 -13.34 -2.10 10.64
CA ALA A 38 -14.47 -1.30 11.11
C ALA A 38 -14.05 0.11 11.53
N ILE A 39 -12.84 0.27 12.09
CA ILE A 39 -12.27 1.59 12.43
C ILE A 39 -12.05 2.42 11.17
N VAL A 40 -11.50 1.82 10.10
CA VAL A 40 -11.27 2.50 8.83
C VAL A 40 -12.60 2.81 8.13
N ASP A 41 -13.55 1.87 8.13
CA ASP A 41 -14.90 2.06 7.60
C ASP A 41 -15.66 3.17 8.33
N GLY A 42 -15.38 3.37 9.63
CA GLY A 42 -15.97 4.42 10.46
C GLY A 42 -15.66 5.85 10.00
N PHE A 43 -14.65 6.06 9.15
CA PHE A 43 -14.42 7.36 8.52
C PHE A 43 -15.45 7.69 7.44
N GLY A 44 -16.16 6.70 6.92
CA GLY A 44 -17.30 6.90 6.01
C GLY A 44 -16.94 7.42 4.62
N TYR A 45 -15.71 7.20 4.15
CA TYR A 45 -15.29 7.59 2.80
C TYR A 45 -16.01 6.78 1.73
N ARG A 46 -16.55 7.46 0.72
CA ARG A 46 -17.09 6.81 -0.47
C ARG A 46 -15.97 6.48 -1.47
N ASP A 47 -16.16 5.46 -2.30
CA ASP A 47 -15.16 5.03 -3.30
C ASP A 47 -14.74 6.16 -4.27
N ASP A 48 -15.66 7.08 -4.61
CA ASP A 48 -15.38 8.25 -5.45
C ASP A 48 -14.63 9.37 -4.72
N GLU A 49 -14.72 9.42 -3.39
CA GLU A 49 -13.93 10.34 -2.57
C GLU A 49 -12.53 9.77 -2.32
N LEU A 50 -12.44 8.47 -2.02
CA LEU A 50 -11.18 7.78 -1.74
C LEU A 50 -10.30 7.63 -2.98
N CYS A 51 -10.90 7.54 -4.18
CA CYS A 51 -10.20 7.45 -5.46
C CYS A 51 -9.14 6.32 -5.52
N SER A 52 -9.33 5.24 -4.77
CA SER A 52 -8.36 4.14 -4.65
C SER A 52 -8.98 2.81 -5.04
N VAL A 53 -8.44 2.19 -6.09
CA VAL A 53 -8.85 0.85 -6.53
C VAL A 53 -8.49 -0.21 -5.49
N LEU A 54 -7.34 -0.06 -4.84
CA LEU A 54 -6.87 -0.98 -3.81
C LEU A 54 -7.67 -0.85 -2.51
N GLY A 55 -8.23 0.33 -2.25
CA GLY A 55 -9.07 0.62 -1.08
C GLY A 55 -10.56 0.51 -1.36
N SER A 56 -10.98 -0.19 -2.42
CA SER A 56 -12.39 -0.25 -2.79
C SER A 56 -13.22 -1.01 -1.74
N TYR A 57 -14.35 -0.41 -1.36
CA TYR A 57 -15.18 -0.89 -0.26
C TYR A 57 -15.72 -2.32 -0.44
N ASP A 58 -16.07 -2.72 -1.66
CA ASP A 58 -16.58 -4.07 -1.95
C ASP A 58 -15.50 -5.16 -2.02
N GLY A 59 -14.22 -4.78 -1.89
CA GLY A 59 -13.09 -5.70 -1.96
C GLY A 59 -12.82 -6.29 -3.36
N ASP A 60 -13.52 -5.85 -4.42
CA ASP A 60 -13.34 -6.36 -5.79
C ASP A 60 -12.14 -5.72 -6.51
N VAL A 61 -10.99 -5.77 -5.85
CA VAL A 61 -9.77 -5.04 -6.25
C VAL A 61 -9.25 -5.52 -7.60
N TYR A 62 -9.16 -6.83 -7.80
CA TYR A 62 -8.51 -7.39 -8.99
C TYR A 62 -9.28 -7.11 -10.29
N ASN A 63 -10.61 -7.30 -10.29
CA ASN A 63 -11.41 -7.05 -11.47
C ASN A 63 -11.44 -5.56 -11.80
N LYS A 64 -11.57 -4.69 -10.79
CA LYS A 64 -11.52 -3.23 -10.97
C LYS A 64 -10.18 -2.77 -11.51
N LEU A 65 -9.07 -3.32 -11.01
CA LEU A 65 -7.72 -2.99 -11.50
C LEU A 65 -7.56 -3.38 -12.97
N ILE A 66 -7.98 -4.59 -13.36
CA ILE A 66 -7.95 -5.04 -14.75
C ILE A 66 -8.81 -4.14 -15.64
N ALA A 67 -10.02 -3.78 -15.19
CA ALA A 67 -10.92 -2.91 -15.93
C ALA A 67 -10.30 -1.51 -16.18
N ILE A 68 -9.62 -0.96 -15.18
CA ILE A 68 -8.95 0.35 -15.28
C ILE A 68 -7.74 0.28 -16.21
N VAL A 69 -6.89 -0.75 -16.06
CA VAL A 69 -5.74 -0.95 -16.95
C VAL A 69 -6.20 -1.08 -18.40
N ARG A 70 -7.27 -1.82 -18.68
CA ARG A 70 -7.82 -1.96 -20.05
C ARG A 70 -8.34 -0.64 -20.64
N LYS A 71 -8.82 0.28 -19.82
CA LYS A 71 -9.29 1.61 -20.25
C LYS A 71 -8.16 2.59 -20.56
N ASN A 72 -6.92 2.29 -20.15
CA ASN A 72 -5.78 3.16 -20.38
C ASN A 72 -5.59 3.40 -21.90
N PRO A 73 -5.45 4.65 -22.37
CA PRO A 73 -5.26 4.96 -23.78
C PRO A 73 -4.11 4.20 -24.45
N LEU A 74 -3.05 3.89 -23.71
CA LEU A 74 -1.89 3.14 -24.20
C LEU A 74 -2.22 1.69 -24.58
N ASN A 75 -3.28 1.12 -23.98
CA ASN A 75 -3.70 -0.26 -24.20
C ASN A 75 -4.76 -0.40 -25.29
N LYS A 76 -5.10 0.68 -26.02
CA LYS A 76 -6.07 0.65 -27.13
C LYS A 76 -5.54 -0.07 -28.38
N SER A 77 -4.22 -0.18 -28.49
CA SER A 77 -3.53 -0.82 -29.62
C SER A 77 -2.52 -1.82 -29.08
N ASN A 78 -2.31 -2.91 -29.81
CA ASN A 78 -1.26 -3.90 -29.50
C ASN A 78 0.15 -3.36 -29.75
N THR A 79 0.25 -2.23 -30.47
CA THR A 79 1.51 -1.55 -30.76
C THR A 79 1.47 -0.14 -30.19
N LEU A 80 2.48 0.20 -29.38
CA LEU A 80 2.65 1.53 -28.82
C LEU A 80 3.03 2.55 -29.92
N PRO A 81 2.62 3.82 -29.79
CA PRO A 81 3.13 4.90 -30.62
C PRO A 81 4.66 4.94 -30.58
N GLY A 82 5.32 5.12 -31.73
CA GLY A 82 6.77 5.16 -31.82
C GLY A 82 7.45 3.79 -31.99
N TYR A 83 6.70 2.67 -31.93
CA TYR A 83 7.29 1.35 -32.11
C TYR A 83 7.94 1.17 -33.48
N PHE A 84 7.25 1.57 -34.56
CA PHE A 84 7.76 1.40 -35.91
C PHE A 84 8.83 2.44 -36.27
N GLU A 85 8.72 3.64 -35.73
CA GLU A 85 9.61 4.77 -36.00
C GLU A 85 10.95 4.64 -35.26
N TYR A 86 10.94 4.19 -34.01
CA TYR A 86 12.11 4.25 -33.14
C TYR A 86 12.56 2.87 -32.64
N ILE A 87 11.65 2.03 -32.16
CA ILE A 87 12.02 0.76 -31.51
C ILE A 87 12.40 -0.34 -32.52
N LYS A 88 11.59 -0.53 -33.56
CA LYS A 88 11.80 -1.57 -34.58
C LYS A 88 13.11 -1.37 -35.37
N PRO A 89 13.48 -0.15 -35.82
CA PRO A 89 14.75 0.07 -36.53
C PRO A 89 15.98 -0.12 -35.64
N LEU A 90 15.89 0.21 -34.33
CA LEU A 90 16.96 -0.04 -33.38
C LEU A 90 17.23 -1.54 -33.18
N ARG A 91 16.17 -2.34 -33.04
CA ARG A 91 16.31 -3.80 -32.93
C ARG A 91 16.89 -4.47 -34.17
N ALA A 92 16.69 -3.91 -35.36
CA ALA A 92 17.20 -4.48 -36.60
C ALA A 92 18.70 -4.20 -36.84
N LYS A 93 19.32 -3.36 -36.00
CA LYS A 93 20.74 -2.96 -36.11
C LYS A 93 21.65 -3.64 -35.08
N ILE A 94 21.09 -4.52 -34.25
CA ILE A 94 21.79 -5.38 -33.29
C ILE A 94 21.71 -6.80 -33.84
#